data_AF-A0A970DN39-F1
#
_entry.id   AF-A0A970DN39-F1
#
_cell.length_a   1.000
_cell.length_b   1.000
_cell.length_c   1.000
_cell.angle_alpha   90.00
_cell.angle_beta   90.00
_cell.angle_gamma   90.00
#
_symmetry.space_group_name_H-M   'P 1'
#
loop_
_entity.id
_entity.type
_entity.pdbx_description
1 polymer ?
#
loop_
_entity_poly.entity_id
_entity_poly.type
_entity_poly.pdbx_seq_one_letter_code
_entity_poly.pdbx_strand_id
1 'polypeptide(L)'
;MKSKYSLNHHYSPQTPPINNNLNLYSVDEGFVKGNMFRSLYQGYPGFEPKLAAPTNLEQAMMHEVQKYTFAAHDLALYLDNNPDDEEAIRLFNDYRQKAHEAIANYESQFGPIQMSSSQLNVYPWGWFITSWPWEGIW
;
A
#
# COMPACT_ATOMS: atom_id res chain seq x y z
N MET A 1 18.19 -17.47 24.58
CA MET A 1 18.04 -18.35 23.40
C MET A 1 17.92 -17.47 22.17
N LYS A 2 18.92 -17.48 21.28
CA LYS A 2 18.95 -16.66 20.07
C LYS A 2 18.10 -17.35 19.00
N SER A 3 16.91 -16.82 18.70
CA SER A 3 16.08 -17.34 17.61
C SER A 3 16.70 -16.93 16.28
N LYS A 4 17.08 -17.94 15.49
CA LYS A 4 17.56 -17.79 14.12
C LYS A 4 16.35 -17.62 13.21
N TYR A 5 15.91 -16.40 12.97
CA TYR A 5 15.07 -16.10 11.82
C TYR A 5 15.96 -15.49 10.73
N SER A 6 16.35 -16.33 9.77
CA SER A 6 17.00 -15.92 8.54
C SER A 6 15.95 -15.29 7.63
N LEU A 7 15.86 -13.96 7.62
CA LEU A 7 15.06 -13.22 6.64
C LEU A 7 15.82 -13.18 5.31
N ASN A 8 15.76 -14.28 4.56
CA ASN A 8 16.09 -14.27 3.14
C ASN A 8 14.89 -13.75 2.35
N HIS A 9 14.66 -12.44 2.40
CA HIS A 9 13.87 -11.77 1.39
C HIS A 9 14.80 -10.77 0.72
N HIS A 10 15.53 -11.24 -0.29
CA HIS A 10 15.97 -10.33 -1.33
C HIS A 10 14.69 -9.74 -1.92
N TYR A 11 14.35 -8.53 -1.50
CA TYR A 11 13.32 -7.73 -2.13
C TYR A 11 13.85 -7.45 -3.54
N SER A 12 13.49 -8.32 -4.47
CA SER A 12 13.72 -8.10 -5.88
C SER A 12 12.52 -7.28 -6.34
N PRO A 13 12.70 -6.01 -6.74
CA PRO A 13 11.61 -5.28 -7.37
C PRO A 13 11.25 -6.05 -8.65
N GLN A 14 10.16 -6.81 -8.59
CA GLN A 14 9.52 -7.35 -9.78
C GLN A 14 8.97 -6.12 -10.51
N THR A 15 9.77 -5.54 -11.39
CA THR A 15 9.31 -4.47 -12.28
C THR A 15 8.32 -5.12 -13.26
N PRO A 16 7.02 -4.76 -13.21
CA PRO A 16 6.15 -5.09 -14.33
C PRO A 16 6.72 -4.41 -15.58
N PRO A 17 6.57 -5.03 -16.77
CA PRO A 17 7.05 -4.42 -18.00
C PRO A 17 6.43 -3.02 -18.14
N ILE A 18 7.28 -2.02 -18.35
CA ILE A 18 6.90 -0.65 -18.71
C ILE A 18 6.11 -0.76 -20.01
N ASN A 19 4.79 -0.61 -19.94
CA ASN A 19 4.00 -0.33 -21.13
C ASN A 19 3.81 1.19 -21.20
N ASN A 20 4.16 1.73 -22.36
CA ASN A 20 4.50 3.13 -22.57
C ASN A 20 3.24 3.94 -22.88
N ASN A 21 2.78 4.75 -21.92
CA ASN A 21 2.23 6.11 -22.15
C ASN A 21 2.13 6.91 -20.84
N LEU A 22 1.74 6.29 -19.73
CA LEU A 22 1.51 6.99 -18.46
C LEU A 22 2.78 7.37 -17.67
N ASN A 23 3.96 6.80 -18.03
CA ASN A 23 5.25 7.06 -17.38
C ASN A 23 5.19 6.97 -15.83
N LEU A 24 4.75 5.81 -15.32
CA LEU A 24 4.50 5.61 -13.90
C LEU A 24 5.74 5.14 -13.13
N TYR A 25 5.80 5.50 -11.85
CA TYR A 25 6.64 4.84 -10.85
C TYR A 25 6.15 3.42 -10.59
N SER A 26 7.03 2.56 -10.04
CA SER A 26 6.53 1.35 -9.37
C SER A 26 5.65 1.73 -8.17
N VAL A 27 4.77 0.84 -7.72
CA VAL A 27 3.86 1.13 -6.59
C VAL A 27 4.64 1.50 -5.33
N ASP A 28 5.76 0.82 -5.05
CA ASP A 28 6.61 1.14 -3.90
C ASP A 28 7.29 2.52 -4.05
N GLU A 29 7.86 2.83 -5.22
CA GLU A 29 8.47 4.14 -5.47
C GLU A 29 7.44 5.27 -5.42
N GLY A 30 6.27 5.06 -6.01
CA GLY A 30 5.20 6.05 -6.07
C GLY A 30 4.62 6.32 -4.70
N PHE A 31 4.46 5.29 -3.86
CA PHE A 31 4.06 5.44 -2.47
C PHE A 31 5.11 6.23 -1.65
N VAL A 32 6.39 5.90 -1.79
CA VAL A 32 7.49 6.64 -1.11
C VAL A 32 7.52 8.10 -1.53
N LYS A 33 7.29 8.38 -2.83
CA LYS A 33 7.31 9.73 -3.40
C LYS A 33 5.99 10.49 -3.24
N GLY A 34 4.91 9.82 -2.85
CA GLY A 34 3.57 10.38 -2.80
C GLY A 34 3.00 10.76 -4.17
N ASN A 35 3.49 10.13 -5.24
CA ASN A 35 3.03 10.39 -6.61
C ASN A 35 3.38 9.20 -7.53
N MET A 36 2.41 8.67 -8.29
CA MET A 36 2.59 7.56 -9.23
C MET A 36 3.16 8.00 -10.59
N PHE A 37 3.09 9.28 -10.95
CA PHE A 37 3.46 9.82 -12.27
C PHE A 37 4.85 10.46 -12.26
N ARG A 38 5.81 9.85 -12.95
CA ARG A 38 7.20 10.33 -12.97
C ARG A 38 7.34 11.76 -13.52
N SER A 39 6.48 12.14 -14.45
CA SER A 39 6.49 13.48 -15.07
C SER A 39 6.01 14.59 -14.15
N LEU A 40 5.24 14.27 -13.10
CA LEU A 40 4.63 15.26 -12.19
C LEU A 40 5.42 15.43 -10.89
N TYR A 41 6.28 14.46 -10.55
CA TYR A 41 7.06 14.52 -9.32
C TYR A 41 8.20 15.54 -9.41
N GLN A 42 8.14 16.58 -8.58
CA GLN A 42 9.21 17.54 -8.36
C GLN A 42 9.70 17.43 -6.92
N GLY A 43 10.81 16.71 -6.73
CA GLY A 43 11.43 16.53 -5.41
C GLY A 43 12.05 17.83 -4.87
N TYR A 44 12.09 17.96 -3.54
CA TYR A 44 12.80 19.07 -2.91
C TYR A 44 14.32 18.86 -2.99
N PRO A 45 15.12 19.88 -3.36
CA PRO A 45 16.56 19.73 -3.52
C PRO A 45 17.24 19.20 -2.24
N GLY A 46 18.03 18.13 -2.38
CA GLY A 46 18.76 17.51 -1.28
C GLY A 46 17.90 16.66 -0.34
N PHE A 47 16.60 16.46 -0.65
CA PHE A 47 15.71 15.59 0.10
C PHE A 47 15.30 14.38 -0.75
N GLU A 48 15.63 13.19 -0.25
CA GLU A 48 15.17 11.93 -0.80
C GLU A 48 14.16 11.31 0.18
N PRO A 49 12.87 11.19 -0.19
CA PRO A 49 11.88 10.53 0.64
C PRO A 49 12.29 9.08 0.88
N LYS A 50 12.22 8.62 2.13
CA LYS A 50 12.50 7.24 2.51
C LYS A 50 11.47 6.79 3.53
N LEU A 51 10.87 5.64 3.28
CA LEU A 51 10.05 4.96 4.26
C LEU A 51 10.91 4.03 5.10
N ALA A 52 10.59 3.93 6.39
CA ALA A 52 11.21 2.94 7.25
C ALA A 52 10.82 1.54 6.75
N ALA A 53 11.80 0.64 6.67
CA ALA A 53 11.52 -0.73 6.27
C ALA A 53 10.64 -1.42 7.33
N PRO A 54 9.65 -2.23 6.93
CA PRO A 54 8.83 -2.95 7.88
C PRO A 54 9.70 -3.90 8.71
N THR A 55 9.56 -3.84 10.03
CA THR A 55 10.38 -4.61 10.98
C THR A 55 9.73 -5.94 11.38
N ASN A 56 8.42 -6.06 11.18
CA ASN A 56 7.64 -7.24 11.52
C ASN A 56 6.56 -7.50 10.44
N LEU A 57 5.86 -8.63 10.58
CA LEU A 57 4.84 -9.05 9.61
C LEU A 57 3.67 -8.07 9.52
N GLU A 58 3.21 -7.55 10.64
CA GLU A 58 2.10 -6.58 10.70
C GLU A 58 2.42 -5.33 9.89
N GLN A 59 3.60 -4.74 10.09
CA GLN A 59 4.08 -3.59 9.34
C GLN A 59 4.24 -3.90 7.85
N ALA A 60 4.74 -5.09 7.51
CA ALA A 60 4.89 -5.50 6.11
C ALA A 60 3.54 -5.63 5.40
N MET A 61 2.53 -6.21 6.07
CA MET A 61 1.19 -6.36 5.51
C MET A 61 0.45 -5.02 5.45
N MET A 62 0.60 -4.17 6.46
CA MET A 62 0.08 -2.80 6.43
C MET A 62 0.70 -1.98 5.29
N HIS A 63 2.01 -2.17 5.03
CA HIS A 63 2.68 -1.52 3.90
C HIS A 63 2.05 -1.92 2.54
N GLU A 64 1.71 -3.20 2.34
CA GLU A 64 0.99 -3.64 1.13
C GLU A 64 -0.40 -2.97 1.01
N VAL A 65 -1.16 -2.90 2.12
CA VAL A 65 -2.45 -2.20 2.15
C VAL A 65 -2.28 -0.76 1.71
N GLN A 66 -1.33 -0.05 2.31
CA GLN A 66 -1.12 1.38 2.07
C GLN A 66 -0.70 1.66 0.63
N LYS A 67 0.31 0.94 0.11
CA LYS A 67 0.88 1.23 -1.21
C LYS A 67 -0.11 0.97 -2.34
N TYR A 68 -0.88 -0.12 -2.29
CA TYR A 68 -1.89 -0.42 -3.32
C TYR A 68 -3.12 0.49 -3.19
N THR A 69 -3.55 0.79 -1.96
CA THR A 69 -4.63 1.77 -1.74
C THR A 69 -4.23 3.13 -2.30
N PHE A 70 -3.00 3.58 -2.03
CA PHE A 70 -2.46 4.82 -2.55
C PHE A 70 -2.45 4.83 -4.09
N ALA A 71 -1.86 3.80 -4.72
CA ALA A 71 -1.75 3.74 -6.18
C ALA A 71 -3.12 3.72 -6.87
N ALA A 72 -4.12 3.04 -6.30
CA ALA A 72 -5.48 3.06 -6.81
C ALA A 72 -6.12 4.45 -6.68
N HIS A 73 -5.94 5.16 -5.56
CA HIS A 73 -6.46 6.51 -5.39
C HIS A 73 -5.79 7.51 -6.35
N ASP A 74 -4.47 7.43 -6.51
CA ASP A 74 -3.73 8.35 -7.37
C ASP A 74 -4.12 8.19 -8.85
N LEU A 75 -4.37 6.95 -9.31
CA LEU A 75 -4.94 6.70 -10.64
C LEU A 75 -6.40 7.15 -10.77
N ALA A 76 -7.22 7.01 -9.71
CA ALA A 76 -8.60 7.51 -9.74
C ALA A 76 -8.63 9.04 -9.96
N LEU A 77 -7.77 9.79 -9.25
CA LEU A 77 -7.63 11.23 -9.42
C LEU A 77 -7.18 11.62 -10.84
N TYR A 78 -6.31 10.80 -11.45
CA TYR A 78 -5.93 11.00 -12.85
C TYR A 78 -7.11 10.77 -13.81
N LEU A 79 -7.89 9.71 -13.57
CA LEU A 79 -9.04 9.33 -14.40
C LEU A 79 -10.19 10.35 -14.34
N ASP A 80 -10.32 11.12 -13.26
CA ASP A 80 -11.29 12.24 -13.19
C ASP A 80 -11.10 13.25 -14.34
N ASN A 81 -9.87 13.39 -14.84
CA ASN A 81 -9.54 14.27 -15.97
C ASN A 81 -9.33 13.52 -17.29
N ASN A 82 -9.12 12.21 -17.25
CA ASN A 82 -8.80 11.36 -18.40
C ASN A 82 -9.69 10.10 -18.40
N PRO A 83 -11.03 10.25 -18.49
CA PRO A 83 -11.96 9.14 -18.27
C PRO A 83 -11.91 8.04 -19.35
N ASP A 84 -11.33 8.33 -20.52
CA ASP A 84 -11.23 7.40 -21.66
C ASP A 84 -9.85 6.71 -21.75
N ASP A 85 -8.96 6.92 -20.77
CA ASP A 85 -7.64 6.27 -20.75
C ASP A 85 -7.76 4.80 -20.30
N GLU A 86 -7.84 3.89 -21.27
CA GLU A 86 -7.99 2.45 -21.06
C GLU A 86 -6.85 1.85 -20.21
N GLU A 87 -5.62 2.36 -20.33
CA GLU A 87 -4.48 1.84 -19.57
C GLU A 87 -4.60 2.23 -18.10
N ALA A 88 -4.94 3.49 -17.82
CA ALA A 88 -5.17 3.97 -16.47
C ALA A 88 -6.35 3.25 -15.80
N ILE A 89 -7.44 3.00 -16.53
CA ILE A 89 -8.59 2.21 -16.05
C ILE A 89 -8.15 0.78 -15.70
N ARG A 90 -7.37 0.14 -16.57
CA ARG A 90 -6.88 -1.24 -16.33
C ARG A 90 -6.02 -1.30 -15.07
N LEU A 91 -5.07 -0.39 -14.92
CA LEU A 91 -4.18 -0.33 -13.76
C LEU A 91 -4.94 0.03 -12.48
N PHE A 92 -5.89 0.97 -12.54
CA PHE A 92 -6.76 1.31 -11.43
C PHE A 92 -7.50 0.08 -10.91
N ASN A 93 -8.11 -0.70 -11.81
CA ASN A 93 -8.83 -1.91 -11.43
C ASN A 93 -7.90 -2.98 -10.81
N ASP A 94 -6.69 -3.16 -11.35
CA ASP A 94 -5.67 -4.08 -10.80
C ASP A 94 -5.24 -3.65 -9.38
N TYR A 95 -4.89 -2.39 -9.18
CA TYR A 95 -4.47 -1.88 -7.87
C TYR A 95 -5.61 -1.85 -6.87
N ARG A 96 -6.84 -1.53 -7.29
CA ARG A 96 -8.03 -1.62 -6.44
C ARG A 96 -8.24 -3.05 -5.96
N GLN A 97 -8.12 -4.04 -6.84
CA GLN A 97 -8.24 -5.45 -6.46
C GLN A 97 -7.14 -5.86 -5.46
N LYS A 98 -5.87 -5.52 -5.75
CA LYS A 98 -4.75 -5.80 -4.85
C LYS A 98 -4.90 -5.13 -3.49
N ALA A 99 -5.45 -3.90 -3.45
CA ALA A 99 -5.77 -3.22 -2.20
C ALA A 99 -6.83 -3.99 -1.39
N HIS A 100 -7.91 -4.44 -2.03
CA HIS A 100 -8.94 -5.25 -1.36
C HIS A 100 -8.38 -6.56 -0.81
N GLU A 101 -7.54 -7.26 -1.58
CA GLU A 101 -6.88 -8.50 -1.14
C GLU A 101 -5.92 -8.24 0.03
N ALA A 102 -5.12 -7.18 -0.04
CA ALA A 102 -4.22 -6.78 1.03
C ALA A 102 -4.97 -6.44 2.32
N ILE A 103 -6.08 -5.69 2.23
CA ILE A 103 -6.94 -5.35 3.36
C ILE A 103 -7.51 -6.62 3.99
N ALA A 104 -8.11 -7.50 3.18
CA ALA A 104 -8.68 -8.75 3.68
C ALA A 104 -7.62 -9.61 4.40
N ASN A 105 -6.42 -9.72 3.82
CA ASN A 105 -5.32 -10.46 4.41
C ASN A 105 -4.86 -9.85 5.74
N TYR A 106 -4.69 -8.52 5.80
CA TYR A 106 -4.32 -7.83 7.04
C TYR A 106 -5.38 -8.03 8.12
N GLU A 107 -6.65 -7.77 7.79
CA GLU A 107 -7.75 -7.82 8.75
C GLU A 107 -7.98 -9.22 9.32
N SER A 108 -7.74 -10.27 8.52
CA SER A 108 -7.84 -11.66 8.98
C SER A 108 -6.83 -12.04 10.07
N GLN A 109 -5.73 -11.28 10.22
CA GLN A 109 -4.64 -11.60 11.14
C GLN A 109 -4.52 -10.58 12.29
N PHE A 110 -4.73 -9.30 12.00
CA PHE A 110 -4.47 -8.19 12.93
C PHE A 110 -5.73 -7.42 13.34
N GLY A 111 -6.87 -7.74 12.72
CA GLY A 111 -8.16 -7.14 13.03
C GLY A 111 -8.57 -5.99 12.11
N PRO A 112 -9.80 -5.48 12.28
CA PRO A 112 -10.44 -4.58 11.32
C PRO A 112 -9.79 -3.20 11.26
N ILE A 113 -9.47 -2.73 10.06
CA ILE A 113 -8.92 -1.38 9.80
C ILE A 113 -9.89 -0.49 9.01
N GLN A 114 -10.99 -1.06 8.51
CA GLN A 114 -12.06 -0.32 7.83
C GLN A 114 -13.40 -0.48 8.55
N MET A 115 -14.23 0.57 8.50
CA MET A 115 -15.61 0.52 9.01
C MET A 115 -16.48 -0.52 8.28
N SER A 116 -16.15 -0.83 7.02
CA SER A 116 -16.81 -1.84 6.21
C SER A 116 -16.31 -3.26 6.46
N SER A 117 -15.36 -3.46 7.39
CA SER A 117 -14.76 -4.77 7.63
C SER A 117 -15.79 -5.77 8.16
N SER A 118 -15.77 -6.97 7.57
CA SER A 118 -16.54 -8.10 8.09
C SER A 118 -16.04 -8.56 9.47
N GLN A 119 -14.79 -8.26 9.83
CA GLN A 119 -14.20 -8.61 11.13
C GLN A 119 -14.82 -7.81 12.29
N LEU A 120 -15.58 -6.74 12.01
CA LEU A 120 -16.33 -5.98 13.01
C LEU A 120 -17.60 -6.70 13.50
N ASN A 121 -18.07 -7.73 12.80
CA ASN A 121 -19.28 -8.47 13.16
C ASN A 121 -19.02 -9.51 14.27
N VAL A 122 -18.52 -9.03 15.41
CA VAL A 122 -18.13 -9.84 16.58
C VAL A 122 -18.56 -9.17 17.89
N TYR A 123 -18.60 -9.95 18.98
CA TYR A 123 -18.83 -9.46 20.34
C TYR A 123 -17.67 -9.91 21.26
N PRO A 124 -17.08 -9.02 22.09
CA PRO A 124 -17.32 -7.57 22.16
C PRO A 124 -16.89 -6.83 20.88
N TRP A 125 -17.20 -5.53 20.78
CA TRP A 125 -16.95 -4.72 19.58
C TRP A 125 -15.52 -4.89 19.05
N GLY A 126 -15.37 -5.22 17.76
CA GLY A 126 -14.10 -5.69 17.19
C GLY A 126 -12.90 -4.75 17.38
N TRP A 127 -13.11 -3.42 17.35
CA TRP A 127 -12.05 -2.44 17.60
C TRP A 127 -11.62 -2.30 19.06
N PHE A 128 -12.38 -2.84 20.01
CA PHE A 128 -11.99 -2.83 21.41
C PHE A 128 -10.95 -3.91 21.73
N ILE A 129 -10.74 -4.88 20.83
CA ILE A 129 -9.94 -6.10 21.07
C ILE A 129 -8.48 -5.93 20.58
N THR A 130 -8.22 -4.97 19.70
CA THR A 130 -6.90 -4.75 19.07
C THR A 130 -6.17 -3.58 19.73
N SER A 131 -4.86 -3.75 19.99
CA SER A 131 -3.99 -2.61 20.31
C SER A 131 -4.04 -1.61 19.16
N TRP A 132 -4.24 -0.32 19.47
CA TRP A 132 -4.25 0.68 18.41
C TRP A 132 -2.86 0.80 17.78
N PRO A 133 -2.74 1.12 16.48
CA PRO A 133 -1.44 1.28 15.83
C PRO A 133 -0.53 2.34 16.48
N TRP A 134 -1.09 3.24 17.30
CA TRP A 134 -0.38 4.29 18.05
C TRP A 134 -0.21 3.97 19.55
N GLU A 135 -0.73 2.86 20.07
CA GLU A 135 -0.50 2.45 21.45
C GLU A 135 0.93 1.93 21.62
N GLY A 136 1.68 2.51 22.57
CA GLY A 136 3.07 2.11 22.89
C GLY A 136 4.17 3.00 22.33
N ILE A 137 3.83 4.15 21.73
CA ILE A 137 4.79 5.17 21.28
C ILE A 137 4.84 6.31 22.32
N TRP A 138 5.25 6.02 23.56
CA TRP A 138 5.60 7.04 24.56
C TRP A 138 6.77 6.57 25.41
#